data_AF-A0A7K2QQ32-F1
#
_entry.id   AF-A0A7K2QQ32-F1
#
_cell.length_a   1.000
_cell.length_b   1.000
_cell.length_c   1.000
_cell.angle_alpha   90.00
_cell.angle_beta   90.00
_cell.angle_gamma   90.00
#
_symmetry.space_group_name_H-M   'P 1'
#
loop_
_entity.id
_entity.type
_entity.pdbx_description
1 polymer ?
#
loop_
_entity_poly.entity_id
_entity_poly.type
_entity_poly.pdbx_seq_one_letter_code
_entity_poly.pdbx_strand_id
1 'polypeptide(L)'
;AMARAIAQRDRVLGAFMHLTDHLRTVGSQQMRQYTAGLRSFVRGSLDWGVTSVRYTTPEDPADLPTAFAARPTDDSCEPLGIDAVSWWWDVVPAGRPLQAARTLGLSGMRR
;
A
#
# COMPACT_ATOMS: atom_id res chain seq x y z
N ALA A 1 -8.16 9.71 -17.15
CA ALA A 1 -8.65 9.83 -15.76
C ALA A 1 -8.48 8.54 -14.97
N MET A 2 -8.98 7.40 -15.45
CA MET A 2 -8.90 6.10 -14.75
C MET A 2 -7.47 5.72 -14.31
N ALA A 3 -6.49 5.74 -15.21
CA ALA A 3 -5.10 5.40 -14.88
C ALA A 3 -4.51 6.30 -13.76
N ARG A 4 -4.85 7.59 -13.75
CA ARG A 4 -4.42 8.53 -12.70
C ARG A 4 -5.05 8.17 -11.35
N ALA A 5 -6.34 7.82 -11.33
CA ALA A 5 -7.03 7.41 -10.12
C ALA A 5 -6.46 6.09 -9.55
N ILE A 6 -6.11 5.13 -10.43
CA ILE A 6 -5.44 3.88 -10.05
C ILE A 6 -4.08 4.18 -9.42
N ALA A 7 -3.23 4.97 -10.09
CA ALA A 7 -1.91 5.33 -9.57
C ALA A 7 -1.98 6.07 -8.21
N GLN A 8 -2.95 6.97 -8.04
CA GLN A 8 -3.17 7.65 -6.76
C GLN A 8 -3.58 6.68 -5.66
N ARG A 9 -4.50 5.74 -5.95
CA ARG A 9 -4.93 4.71 -5.00
C ARG A 9 -3.77 3.77 -4.64
N ASP A 10 -2.97 3.37 -5.62
CA ASP A 10 -1.84 2.47 -5.43
C ASP A 10 -0.82 3.05 -4.45
N ARG A 11 -0.44 4.32 -4.63
CA ARG A 11 0.47 5.02 -3.71
C ARG A 11 -0.09 5.14 -2.30
N VAL A 12 -1.37 5.45 -2.14
CA VAL A 12 -2.03 5.50 -0.82
C VAL A 12 -2.07 4.12 -0.17
N LEU A 13 -2.36 3.05 -0.93
CA LEU A 13 -2.33 1.69 -0.42
C LEU A 13 -0.92 1.26 -0.02
N GLY A 14 0.11 1.66 -0.78
CA GLY A 14 1.51 1.47 -0.43
C GLY A 14 1.86 2.13 0.91
N ALA A 15 1.57 3.42 1.05
CA ALA A 15 1.75 4.18 2.29
C ALA A 15 1.01 3.55 3.48
N PHE A 16 -0.26 3.17 3.29
CA PHE A 16 -1.07 2.49 4.30
C PHE A 16 -0.47 1.15 4.73
N MET A 17 0.02 0.34 3.77
CA MET A 17 0.67 -0.93 4.08
C MET A 17 1.94 -0.71 4.91
N HIS A 18 2.81 0.22 4.49
CA HIS A 18 4.05 0.54 5.20
C HIS A 18 3.79 1.01 6.64
N LEU A 19 2.86 1.93 6.83
CA LEU A 19 2.49 2.43 8.15
C LEU A 19 1.92 1.32 9.02
N THR A 20 0.97 0.53 8.50
CA THR A 20 0.36 -0.55 9.28
C THR A 20 1.34 -1.69 9.61
N ASP A 21 2.29 -1.99 8.73
CA ASP A 21 3.35 -2.97 9.02
C ASP A 21 4.30 -2.45 10.11
N HIS A 22 4.64 -1.17 10.10
CA HIS A 22 5.39 -0.58 11.21
C HIS A 22 4.61 -0.62 12.53
N LEU A 23 3.35 -0.18 12.53
CA LEU A 23 2.51 -0.21 13.72
C LEU A 23 2.25 -1.62 14.24
N ARG A 24 2.31 -2.64 13.37
CA ARG A 24 2.30 -4.05 13.81
C ARG A 24 3.52 -4.43 14.65
N THR A 25 4.67 -3.80 14.41
CA THR A 25 5.92 -4.09 15.15
C THR A 25 6.01 -3.33 16.47
N VAL A 26 5.54 -2.08 16.52
CA VAL A 26 5.71 -1.19 17.69
C VAL A 26 4.44 -0.92 18.48
N GLY A 27 3.27 -1.17 17.90
CA GLY A 27 1.97 -0.81 18.50
C GLY A 27 1.49 -1.80 19.57
N SER A 28 0.56 -1.34 20.41
CA SER A 28 -0.13 -2.18 21.39
C SER A 28 -0.95 -3.30 20.72
N GLN A 29 -1.40 -4.28 21.50
CA GLN A 29 -2.26 -5.35 20.98
C GLN A 29 -3.54 -4.82 20.33
N GLN A 30 -4.17 -3.81 20.94
CA GLN A 30 -5.38 -3.19 20.39
C GLN A 30 -5.11 -2.47 19.08
N MET A 31 -3.97 -1.78 18.96
CA MET A 31 -3.54 -1.14 17.71
C MET A 31 -3.32 -2.15 16.59
N ARG A 32 -2.70 -3.30 16.90
CA ARG A 32 -2.52 -4.40 15.94
C ARG A 32 -3.85 -4.97 15.46
N GLN A 33 -4.79 -5.18 16.38
CA GLN A 33 -6.13 -5.66 16.05
C GLN A 33 -6.87 -4.65 15.16
N TYR A 34 -6.80 -3.37 15.51
CA TYR A 34 -7.46 -2.30 14.76
C TYR A 34 -6.92 -2.18 13.34
N THR A 35 -5.59 -2.13 13.18
CA THR A 35 -4.95 -2.04 11.85
C THR A 35 -5.18 -3.30 10.99
N ALA A 36 -5.25 -4.48 11.61
CA ALA A 36 -5.69 -5.70 10.92
C ALA A 36 -7.15 -5.59 10.43
N GLY A 37 -8.05 -5.05 11.27
CA GLY A 37 -9.43 -4.76 10.89
C GLY A 37 -9.55 -3.78 9.72
N LEU A 38 -8.75 -2.71 9.70
CA LEU A 38 -8.70 -1.77 8.58
C LEU A 38 -8.24 -2.45 7.28
N ARG A 39 -7.23 -3.31 7.34
CA ARG A 39 -6.78 -4.11 6.17
C ARG A 39 -7.90 -5.00 5.64
N SER A 40 -8.61 -5.70 6.53
CA SER A 40 -9.78 -6.51 6.16
C SER A 40 -10.91 -5.67 5.58
N PHE A 41 -11.15 -4.47 6.12
CA PHE A 41 -12.19 -3.58 5.61
C PHE A 41 -11.90 -3.08 4.19
N VAL A 42 -10.66 -2.67 3.93
CA VAL A 42 -10.22 -2.27 2.58
C VAL A 42 -10.35 -3.45 1.62
N ARG A 43 -9.91 -4.64 2.01
CA ARG A 43 -9.99 -5.84 1.16
C ARG A 43 -11.43 -6.27 0.89
N GLY A 44 -12.27 -6.31 1.92
CA GLY A 44 -13.68 -6.66 1.78
C GLY A 44 -14.42 -5.67 0.88
N SER A 45 -14.10 -4.37 0.97
CA SER A 45 -14.68 -3.36 0.07
C SER A 45 -14.29 -3.58 -1.39
N LEU A 46 -13.04 -4.02 -1.64
CA LEU A 46 -12.58 -4.38 -2.97
C LEU A 46 -13.31 -5.61 -3.51
N ASP A 47 -13.34 -6.70 -2.75
CA ASP A 47 -13.99 -7.95 -3.15
C ASP A 47 -15.49 -7.75 -3.42
N TRP A 48 -16.17 -7.00 -2.55
CA TRP A 48 -17.58 -6.67 -2.74
C TRP A 48 -17.82 -5.78 -3.97
N GLY A 49 -16.90 -4.84 -4.25
CA GLY A 49 -17.01 -3.94 -5.40
C GLY A 49 -17.02 -4.64 -6.75
N VAL A 50 -16.36 -5.79 -6.89
CA VAL A 50 -16.29 -6.55 -8.15
C VAL A 50 -17.27 -7.71 -8.23
N THR A 51 -17.95 -8.06 -7.12
CA THR A 51 -18.87 -9.20 -7.06
C THR A 51 -20.33 -8.81 -6.83
N SER A 52 -20.59 -7.63 -6.26
CA SER A 52 -21.96 -7.20 -5.94
C SER A 52 -22.76 -6.82 -7.18
N VAL A 53 -24.02 -7.30 -7.25
CA VAL A 53 -25.00 -6.88 -8.28
C VAL A 53 -25.24 -5.38 -8.34
N ARG A 54 -24.91 -4.65 -7.27
CA ARG A 54 -24.92 -3.19 -7.24
C ARG A 54 -23.99 -2.58 -8.29
N TYR A 55 -22.87 -3.24 -8.59
CA TYR A 55 -21.82 -2.72 -9.48
C TYR A 55 -21.59 -3.59 -10.71
N THR A 56 -21.90 -4.89 -10.67
CA THR A 56 -21.81 -5.77 -11.84
C THR A 56 -22.94 -5.56 -12.85
N THR A 57 -24.05 -4.93 -12.40
CA THR A 57 -25.21 -4.54 -13.22
C THR A 57 -25.68 -5.65 -14.16
N PRO A 58 -26.27 -6.76 -13.66
CA PRO A 58 -26.51 -7.97 -14.47
C PRO A 58 -27.31 -7.77 -15.76
N GLU A 59 -28.23 -6.80 -15.79
CA GLU A 59 -29.05 -6.48 -16.97
C GLU A 59 -28.30 -5.63 -18.03
N ASP A 60 -27.19 -5.01 -17.64
CA ASP A 60 -26.25 -4.28 -18.51
C ASP A 60 -24.82 -4.49 -17.97
N PRO A 61 -24.21 -5.66 -18.25
CA PRO A 61 -23.03 -6.12 -17.52
C PRO A 61 -21.83 -5.15 -17.58
N ALA A 62 -21.33 -4.76 -16.41
CA ALA A 62 -20.13 -3.94 -16.32
C ALA A 62 -18.85 -4.76 -16.61
N ASP A 63 -17.91 -4.17 -17.34
CA ASP A 63 -16.58 -4.74 -17.60
C ASP A 63 -15.67 -4.62 -16.37
N LEU A 64 -15.90 -5.47 -15.37
CA LEU A 64 -15.17 -5.49 -14.10
C LEU A 64 -14.10 -6.59 -14.10
N PRO A 65 -12.96 -6.35 -13.41
CA PRO A 65 -11.90 -7.33 -13.31
C PRO A 65 -12.34 -8.53 -12.44
N THR A 66 -11.90 -9.72 -12.82
CA THR A 66 -12.13 -10.97 -12.07
C THR A 66 -11.03 -11.27 -11.05
N ALA A 67 -9.95 -10.49 -11.05
CA ALA A 67 -8.81 -10.66 -10.15
C ALA A 67 -8.17 -9.31 -9.78
N PHE A 68 -7.48 -9.29 -8.64
CA PHE A 68 -6.68 -8.15 -8.19
C PHE A 68 -5.21 -8.34 -8.55
N ALA A 69 -4.56 -7.26 -8.98
CA ALA A 69 -3.13 -7.27 -9.28
C ALA A 69 -2.31 -7.52 -8.01
N ALA A 70 -1.22 -8.28 -8.15
CA ALA A 70 -0.27 -8.55 -7.07
C ALA A 70 0.76 -7.42 -6.87
N ARG A 71 0.85 -6.49 -7.83
CA ARG A 71 1.77 -5.34 -7.80
C ARG A 71 1.01 -4.07 -8.16
N PRO A 72 1.36 -2.93 -7.55
CA PRO A 72 0.82 -1.64 -7.95
C PRO A 72 1.32 -1.26 -9.34
N THR A 73 0.57 -0.37 -9.99
CA THR A 73 1.00 0.32 -11.21
C THR A 73 1.97 1.47 -10.94
N ASP A 74 1.93 2.02 -9.72
CA ASP A 74 2.81 3.09 -9.23
C ASP A 74 3.23 2.75 -7.78
N ASP A 75 4.49 2.39 -7.60
CA ASP A 75 5.10 2.06 -6.30
C ASP A 75 5.90 3.23 -5.69
N SER A 76 5.78 4.44 -6.25
CA SER A 76 6.54 5.58 -5.76
C SER A 76 6.08 6.03 -4.37
N CYS A 77 7.06 6.42 -3.55
CA CYS A 77 6.83 6.91 -2.19
C CYS A 77 6.52 8.42 -2.14
N GLU A 78 6.28 9.06 -3.29
CA GLU A 78 6.02 10.50 -3.37
C GLU A 78 4.56 10.83 -3.08
N PRO A 79 4.26 11.95 -2.37
CA PRO A 79 2.89 12.42 -2.15
C PRO A 79 2.10 12.66 -3.44
N LEU A 80 0.77 12.65 -3.35
CA LEU A 80 -0.12 12.79 -4.52
C LEU A 80 -0.12 14.18 -5.18
N GLY A 81 0.49 15.19 -4.56
CA GLY A 81 0.31 16.59 -4.93
C GLY A 81 -1.10 17.11 -4.61
N ILE A 82 -1.72 16.58 -3.54
CA ILE A 82 -3.04 17.01 -3.04
C ILE A 82 -2.84 17.48 -1.59
N ASP A 83 -2.95 18.78 -1.38
CA ASP A 83 -2.57 19.43 -0.11
C ASP A 83 -3.34 18.88 1.11
N ALA A 84 -4.61 18.51 0.95
CA ALA A 84 -5.43 18.01 2.04
C ALA A 84 -4.92 16.69 2.65
N VAL A 85 -4.12 15.92 1.91
CA VAL A 85 -3.66 14.57 2.30
C VAL A 85 -2.15 14.39 2.13
N SER A 86 -1.41 15.41 1.70
CA SER A 86 0.03 15.33 1.47
C SER A 86 0.80 14.92 2.73
N TRP A 87 0.34 15.39 3.90
CA TRP A 87 0.91 15.09 5.21
C TRP A 87 0.85 13.60 5.60
N TRP A 88 0.05 12.76 4.92
CA TRP A 88 0.02 11.32 5.20
C TRP A 88 1.37 10.65 5.00
N TRP A 89 2.21 11.18 4.10
CA TRP A 89 3.56 10.65 3.87
C TRP A 89 4.54 11.02 4.99
N ASP A 90 4.29 12.07 5.76
CA ASP A 90 5.16 12.50 6.86
C ASP A 90 5.11 11.53 8.05
N VAL A 91 4.03 10.76 8.17
CA VAL A 91 3.84 9.76 9.24
C VAL A 91 4.20 8.34 8.81
N VAL A 92 4.46 8.11 7.52
CA VAL A 92 4.93 6.81 7.04
C VAL A 92 6.41 6.70 7.40
N PRO A 93 6.82 5.70 8.18
CA PRO A 93 8.24 5.51 8.48
C PRO A 93 9.01 5.34 7.19
N ALA A 94 10.11 6.07 7.05
CA ALA A 94 11.04 5.88 5.95
C ALA A 94 11.34 4.38 5.87
N GLY A 95 10.97 3.76 4.74
CA GLY A 95 11.32 2.37 4.49
C GLY A 95 12.81 2.26 4.75
N ARG A 96 13.21 1.43 5.73
CA ARG A 96 14.63 1.21 6.01
C ARG A 96 15.26 0.93 4.63
N PRO A 97 16.20 1.77 4.14
CA PRO A 97 16.85 1.45 2.90
C PRO A 97 17.37 0.03 3.08
N LEU A 98 17.07 -0.86 2.14
CA LEU A 98 17.84 -2.10 2.04
C LEU A 98 19.28 -1.59 2.09
N GLN A 99 20.00 -1.88 3.18
CA GLN A 99 21.39 -1.50 3.26
C GLN A 99 22.01 -2.12 2.02
N ALA A 100 22.32 -1.29 1.01
CA ALA A 100 23.26 -1.65 -0.03
C ALA A 100 24.42 -2.24 0.75
N ALA A 101 24.66 -3.54 0.52
CA ALA A 101 25.61 -4.32 1.27
C ALA A 101 26.80 -3.42 1.54
N ARG A 102 27.04 -3.07 2.81
CA ARG A 102 28.32 -2.50 3.20
C ARG A 102 29.29 -3.56 2.72
N THR A 103 29.89 -3.32 1.56
CA THR A 103 31.06 -4.03 1.09
C THR A 103 32.03 -3.83 2.23
N LEU A 104 32.07 -4.81 3.13
CA LEU A 104 33.04 -4.86 4.19
C LEU A 104 34.36 -4.81 3.44
N GLY A 105 35.04 -3.67 3.58
CA GLY A 105 36.40 -3.53 3.14
C GLY A 105 37.18 -4.67 3.75
N LEU A 106 37.50 -5.67 2.93
CA LEU A 106 38.67 -6.50 3.11
C LEU A 106 39.77 -5.88 2.27
N SER A 107 40.11 -4.64 2.63
CA SER A 107 41.43 -4.08 2.32
C SER A 107 42.32 -4.41 3.51
N GLY A 108 43.37 -5.18 3.26
CA GLY A 108 44.57 -5.17 4.08
C GLY A 108 44.65 -6.17 5.24
N MET A 109 45.02 -7.41 4.92
CA MET A 109 45.84 -8.29 5.77
C MET A 109 46.27 -9.49 4.89
N ARG A 110 47.54 -9.83 4.66
CA ARG A 110 48.80 -9.62 5.37
C ARG A 110 49.97 -9.82 4.38
N ARG A 111 51.08 -9.13 4.70
CA ARG A 111 52.51 -9.51 4.61
C ARG A 111 53.06 -10.17 3.35
#